data_AF-A0A086XXP0-F1
#
_entry.id   AF-A0A086XXP0-F1
#
_cell.length_a   1.000
_cell.length_b   1.000
_cell.length_c   1.000
_cell.angle_alpha   90.00
_cell.angle_beta   90.00
_cell.angle_gamma   90.00
#
_symmetry.space_group_name_H-M   'P 1'
#
loop_
_entity.id
_entity.type
_entity.pdbx_description
1 polymer ?
#
loop_
_entity_poly.entity_id
_entity_poly.type
_entity_poly.pdbx_seq_one_letter_code
_entity_poly.pdbx_strand_id
1 'polypeptide(L)'
;MIRPFLLGAALALVPASLSFAESPKPAAVQVAGLTLSDAFTRATLPGAPVAGGFVTISNAGSADDRLIGGKADFATEVQVHEMALQGDVMKMRELPDGLPIPAGQTVVLKPGSYHVMFMGLTRPLTEGETVDVTLTFEKAGDVALKMAVIAPGKAHMGAGKPMGMAAPASN
;
A
#
# COMPACT_ATOMS: atom_id res chain seq x y z
N MET A 1 4.63 22.84 -74.28
CA MET A 1 4.11 21.82 -73.35
C MET A 1 5.30 21.13 -72.67
N ILE A 2 5.16 20.80 -71.39
CA ILE A 2 6.05 19.98 -70.52
C ILE A 2 7.18 20.76 -69.78
N ARG A 3 7.01 20.89 -68.45
CA ARG A 3 8.04 21.24 -67.43
C ARG A 3 8.64 19.94 -66.87
N PRO A 4 9.91 19.94 -66.44
CA PRO A 4 10.23 19.51 -65.06
C PRO A 4 11.39 20.35 -64.44
N PHE A 5 11.32 20.93 -63.23
CA PHE A 5 11.34 20.36 -61.87
C PHE A 5 12.55 19.44 -61.58
N LEU A 6 13.51 19.92 -60.77
CA LEU A 6 14.38 19.15 -59.85
C LEU A 6 14.93 20.16 -58.81
N LEU A 7 14.37 20.21 -57.59
CA LEU A 7 14.67 19.45 -56.37
C LEU A 7 15.80 20.07 -55.53
N GLY A 8 15.40 20.85 -54.52
CA GLY A 8 16.23 21.17 -53.36
C GLY A 8 16.02 20.11 -52.28
N ALA A 9 17.11 19.61 -51.69
CA ALA A 9 17.08 18.72 -50.54
C ALA A 9 17.83 19.39 -49.39
N ALA A 10 17.10 19.98 -48.45
CA ALA A 10 17.63 20.43 -47.18
C ALA A 10 17.44 19.30 -46.15
N LEU A 11 18.56 18.79 -45.63
CA LEU A 11 18.64 17.73 -44.63
C LEU A 11 18.26 18.31 -43.25
N ALA A 12 17.06 17.99 -42.76
CA ALA A 12 16.61 18.37 -41.42
C ALA A 12 16.90 17.22 -40.43
N LEU A 13 17.75 17.51 -39.44
CA LEU A 13 18.10 16.65 -38.31
C LEU A 13 16.94 16.64 -37.29
N VAL A 14 16.33 15.48 -37.06
CA VAL A 14 15.25 15.30 -36.07
C VAL A 14 15.87 14.90 -34.72
N PRO A 15 15.67 15.66 -33.63
CA PRO A 15 16.09 15.23 -32.30
C PRO A 15 15.09 14.21 -31.74
N ALA A 16 15.58 13.03 -31.37
CA ALA A 16 14.81 12.00 -30.67
C ALA A 16 14.61 12.41 -29.21
N SER A 17 13.38 12.82 -28.86
CA SER A 17 12.99 13.06 -27.46
C SER A 17 12.84 11.73 -26.72
N LEU A 18 13.78 11.45 -25.81
CA LEU A 18 13.70 10.36 -24.83
C LEU A 18 12.64 10.72 -23.78
N SER A 19 11.46 10.10 -23.86
CA SER A 19 10.46 10.15 -22.79
C SER A 19 10.89 9.22 -21.66
N PHE A 20 11.14 9.78 -20.47
CA PHE A 20 11.31 9.00 -19.25
C PHE A 20 9.94 8.41 -18.87
N ALA A 21 9.85 7.09 -18.83
CA ALA A 21 8.69 6.40 -18.27
C ALA A 21 8.74 6.53 -16.74
N GLU A 22 7.99 7.50 -16.21
CA GLU A 22 7.65 7.57 -14.79
C GLU A 22 6.99 6.24 -14.40
N SER A 23 7.56 5.53 -13.42
CA SER A 23 6.96 4.29 -12.93
C SER A 23 5.59 4.62 -12.31
N PRO A 24 4.50 3.95 -12.70
CA PRO A 24 3.17 4.25 -12.18
C PRO A 24 3.14 3.92 -10.68
N LYS A 25 3.20 4.96 -9.83
CA LYS A 25 2.85 4.84 -8.42
C LYS A 25 1.38 4.37 -8.34
N PRO A 26 1.02 3.41 -7.46
CA PRO A 26 -0.37 3.01 -7.29
C PRO A 26 -1.24 4.25 -7.07
N ALA A 27 -2.21 4.46 -7.94
CA ALA A 27 -3.08 5.63 -7.88
C ALA A 27 -3.90 5.59 -6.59
N ALA A 28 -4.08 6.75 -5.95
CA ALA A 28 -4.94 6.86 -4.78
C ALA A 28 -6.38 6.48 -5.16
N VAL A 29 -6.98 5.58 -4.40
CA VAL A 29 -8.35 5.11 -4.62
C VAL A 29 -9.29 5.99 -3.81
N GLN A 30 -10.26 6.63 -4.48
CA GLN A 30 -11.27 7.46 -3.84
C GLN A 30 -12.64 6.78 -3.89
N VAL A 31 -13.22 6.45 -2.72
CA VAL A 31 -14.55 5.83 -2.62
C VAL A 31 -15.29 6.47 -1.46
N ALA A 32 -16.51 6.96 -1.71
CA ALA A 32 -17.40 7.53 -0.68
C ALA A 32 -16.77 8.61 0.23
N GLY A 33 -15.79 9.37 -0.28
CA GLY A 33 -15.06 10.39 0.49
C GLY A 33 -13.82 9.85 1.24
N LEU A 34 -13.57 8.54 1.19
CA LEU A 34 -12.31 7.94 1.63
C LEU A 34 -11.27 7.99 0.51
N THR A 35 -10.06 8.40 0.83
CA THR A 35 -8.89 8.35 -0.04
C THR A 35 -7.89 7.37 0.54
N LEU A 36 -7.60 6.29 -0.18
CA LEU A 36 -6.59 5.31 0.19
C LEU A 36 -5.33 5.57 -0.62
N SER A 37 -4.19 5.78 0.05
CA SER A 37 -2.89 6.04 -0.58
C SER A 37 -1.77 5.24 0.07
N ASP A 38 -0.63 5.18 -0.61
CA ASP A 38 0.61 4.57 -0.11
C ASP A 38 0.39 3.15 0.43
N ALA A 39 -0.40 2.36 -0.31
CA ALA A 39 -0.72 1.00 0.08
C ALA A 39 0.41 0.05 -0.32
N PHE A 40 0.99 -0.63 0.68
CA PHE A 40 2.05 -1.61 0.47
C PHE A 40 1.95 -2.76 1.47
N THR A 41 2.44 -3.93 1.08
CA THR A 41 2.55 -5.10 1.95
C THR A 41 4.00 -5.58 1.97
N ARG A 42 4.38 -6.33 2.99
CA ARG A 42 5.74 -6.88 3.09
C ARG A 42 5.86 -8.21 2.34
N ALA A 43 6.95 -8.37 1.61
CA ALA A 43 7.32 -9.64 1.02
C ALA A 43 7.55 -10.67 2.13
N THR A 44 7.15 -11.91 1.86
CA THR A 44 7.17 -13.00 2.82
C THR A 44 8.04 -14.14 2.32
N LEU A 45 8.71 -14.82 3.25
CA LEU A 45 9.43 -16.05 2.92
C LEU A 45 8.46 -17.18 2.52
N PRO A 46 8.91 -18.15 1.71
CA PRO A 46 8.13 -19.36 1.44
C PRO A 46 7.69 -20.04 2.74
N GLY A 47 6.39 -20.34 2.87
CA GLY A 47 5.82 -20.97 4.06
C GLY A 47 5.49 -20.01 5.22
N ALA A 48 5.63 -18.70 5.03
CA ALA A 48 5.16 -17.73 6.02
C ALA A 48 3.63 -17.85 6.18
N PRO A 49 3.10 -17.97 7.41
CA PRO A 49 1.67 -18.11 7.64
C PRO A 49 0.91 -16.79 7.51
N VAL A 50 1.60 -15.64 7.62
CA VAL A 50 0.99 -14.32 7.71
C VAL A 50 1.81 -13.24 6.99
N ALA A 51 1.14 -12.17 6.52
CA ALA A 51 1.76 -10.95 5.99
C ALA A 51 1.17 -9.68 6.61
N GLY A 52 1.98 -8.62 6.71
CA GLY A 52 1.55 -7.30 7.17
C GLY A 52 1.33 -6.32 6.02
N GLY A 53 0.13 -5.75 5.95
CA GLY A 53 -0.29 -4.69 5.04
C GLY A 53 -0.38 -3.33 5.71
N PHE A 54 -0.03 -2.30 4.95
CA PHE A 54 0.04 -0.91 5.39
C PHE A 54 -0.60 -0.03 4.33
N VAL A 55 -1.36 0.98 4.75
CA VAL A 55 -2.10 1.88 3.88
C VAL A 55 -2.41 3.17 4.64
N THR A 56 -2.41 4.29 3.95
CA THR A 56 -2.91 5.56 4.50
C THR A 56 -4.35 5.74 4.07
N ILE A 57 -5.25 5.95 5.03
CA ILE A 57 -6.68 6.13 4.78
C ILE A 57 -7.08 7.52 5.26
N SER A 58 -7.44 8.39 4.33
CA SER A 58 -7.93 9.73 4.63
C SER A 58 -9.43 9.79 4.44
N ASN A 59 -10.19 10.09 5.48
CA ASN A 59 -11.63 10.30 5.39
C ASN A 59 -11.92 11.80 5.21
N ALA A 60 -12.12 12.23 3.97
CA ALA A 60 -12.56 13.58 3.63
C ALA A 60 -14.10 13.71 3.61
N GLY A 61 -14.81 12.64 3.94
CA GLY A 61 -16.27 12.62 4.07
C GLY A 61 -16.74 13.32 5.34
N SER A 62 -18.06 13.51 5.43
CA SER A 62 -18.73 14.13 6.58
C SER A 62 -19.24 13.13 7.63
N ALA A 63 -19.01 11.83 7.42
CA ALA A 63 -19.44 10.76 8.32
C ALA A 63 -18.25 9.90 8.74
N ASP A 64 -18.22 9.51 10.01
CA ASP A 64 -17.24 8.55 10.52
C ASP A 64 -17.42 7.20 9.82
N ASP A 65 -16.31 6.58 9.43
CA ASP A 65 -16.30 5.23 8.87
C ASP A 65 -15.44 4.32 9.75
N ARG A 66 -15.43 3.02 9.45
CA ARG A 66 -14.65 2.04 10.17
C ARG A 66 -14.13 0.96 9.23
N LEU A 67 -12.83 0.70 9.29
CA LEU A 67 -12.23 -0.44 8.61
C LEU A 67 -12.44 -1.70 9.45
N ILE A 68 -13.31 -2.60 8.99
CA ILE A 68 -13.68 -3.82 9.72
C ILE A 68 -12.93 -5.06 9.23
N GLY A 69 -12.18 -4.96 8.13
CA GLY A 69 -11.40 -6.07 7.59
C GLY A 69 -11.21 -5.96 6.09
N GLY A 70 -11.20 -7.11 5.41
CA GLY A 70 -11.08 -7.14 3.96
C GLY A 70 -11.00 -8.56 3.39
N LYS A 71 -10.61 -8.64 2.12
CA LYS A 71 -10.36 -9.85 1.37
C LYS A 71 -9.11 -9.69 0.52
N ALA A 72 -8.37 -10.78 0.33
CA ALA A 72 -7.20 -10.82 -0.52
C ALA A 72 -7.10 -12.20 -1.15
N ASP A 73 -6.83 -12.29 -2.45
CA ASP A 73 -6.79 -13.58 -3.15
C ASP A 73 -5.65 -14.50 -2.68
N PHE A 74 -4.65 -13.91 -2.02
CA PHE A 74 -3.47 -14.58 -1.51
C PHE A 74 -3.55 -14.94 -0.02
N ALA A 75 -4.67 -14.65 0.65
CA ALA A 75 -4.85 -14.89 2.08
C ALA A 75 -6.23 -15.46 2.39
N THR A 76 -6.34 -16.25 3.46
CA THR A 76 -7.60 -16.84 3.89
C THR A 76 -8.47 -15.83 4.63
N GLU A 77 -7.85 -14.93 5.39
CA GLU A 77 -8.53 -13.96 6.22
C GLU A 77 -7.73 -12.66 6.31
N VAL A 78 -8.43 -11.53 6.47
CA VAL A 78 -7.83 -10.20 6.61
C VAL A 78 -8.32 -9.58 7.91
N GLN A 79 -7.41 -9.40 8.85
CA GLN A 79 -7.69 -8.86 10.18
C GLN A 79 -7.04 -7.49 10.35
N VAL A 80 -7.58 -6.67 11.25
CA VAL A 80 -7.02 -5.36 11.60
C VAL A 80 -6.41 -5.43 13.00
N HIS A 81 -5.14 -5.08 13.10
CA HIS A 81 -4.37 -5.19 14.34
C HIS A 81 -3.79 -3.83 14.72
N GLU A 82 -3.71 -3.56 16.02
CA GLU A 82 -3.01 -2.42 16.58
C GLU A 82 -1.82 -2.85 17.44
N MET A 83 -0.85 -1.97 17.58
CA MET A 83 0.20 -2.11 18.57
C MET A 83 -0.20 -1.32 19.82
N ALA A 84 -0.64 -2.02 20.87
CA ALA A 84 -0.99 -1.42 22.14
C ALA A 84 0.12 -1.66 23.17
N LEU A 85 0.46 -0.62 23.93
CA LEU A 85 1.34 -0.76 25.07
C LEU A 85 0.56 -1.43 26.21
N GLN A 86 0.92 -2.66 26.56
CA GLN A 86 0.35 -3.35 27.71
C GLN A 86 1.45 -3.51 28.78
N GLY A 87 1.45 -2.60 29.75
CA GLY A 87 2.56 -2.45 30.71
C GLY A 87 3.77 -1.81 30.02
N ASP A 88 4.92 -2.47 30.08
CA ASP A 88 6.16 -2.04 29.40
C ASP A 88 6.38 -2.75 28.04
N VAL A 89 5.42 -3.57 27.59
CA VAL A 89 5.56 -4.38 26.38
C VAL A 89 4.59 -3.92 25.30
N MET A 90 5.12 -3.63 24.11
CA MET A 90 4.35 -3.43 22.89
C MET A 90 3.75 -4.76 22.44
N LYS A 91 2.43 -4.91 22.50
CA LYS A 91 1.71 -6.10 22.04
C LYS A 91 0.85 -5.79 20.82
N MET A 92 0.85 -6.73 19.88
CA MET A 92 -0.14 -6.77 18.82
C MET A 92 -1.48 -7.18 19.43
N ARG A 93 -2.50 -6.35 19.22
CA ARG A 93 -3.88 -6.62 19.63
C ARG A 93 -4.77 -6.55 18.40
N GLU A 94 -5.52 -7.61 18.15
CA GLU A 94 -6.56 -7.61 17.14
C GLU A 94 -7.67 -6.62 17.54
N LEU A 95 -8.18 -5.88 16.57
CA LEU A 95 -9.33 -4.99 16.70
C LEU A 95 -10.55 -5.69 16.06
N PRO A 96 -11.28 -6.55 16.80
CA PRO A 96 -12.42 -7.29 16.24
C PRO A 96 -13.55 -6.36 15.82
N ASP A 97 -13.70 -5.23 16.50
CA ASP A 97 -14.66 -4.20 16.14
C ASP A 97 -14.24 -3.40 14.91
N GLY A 98 -12.97 -3.49 14.47
CA GLY A 98 -12.40 -2.70 13.38
C GLY A 98 -11.77 -1.36 13.82
N LEU A 99 -11.04 -0.73 12.91
CA LEU A 99 -10.32 0.55 13.12
C LEU A 99 -11.22 1.75 12.75
N PRO A 100 -11.59 2.61 13.71
CA PRO A 100 -12.39 3.79 13.42
C PRO A 100 -11.60 4.81 12.59
N ILE A 101 -12.28 5.42 11.62
CA ILE A 101 -11.77 6.44 10.71
C ILE A 101 -12.72 7.64 10.76
N PRO A 102 -12.55 8.54 11.73
CA PRO A 102 -13.44 9.69 11.90
C PRO A 102 -13.45 10.60 10.68
N ALA A 103 -14.57 11.29 10.46
CA ALA A 103 -14.70 12.29 9.40
C ALA A 103 -13.64 13.39 9.55
N GLY A 104 -13.03 13.78 8.42
CA GLY A 104 -11.97 14.80 8.36
C GLY A 104 -10.62 14.34 8.92
N GLN A 105 -10.46 13.08 9.31
CA GLN A 105 -9.21 12.54 9.86
C GLN A 105 -8.47 11.65 8.86
N THR A 106 -7.16 11.54 9.04
CA THR A 106 -6.31 10.61 8.29
C THR A 106 -5.70 9.60 9.24
N VAL A 107 -5.97 8.32 8.97
CA VAL A 107 -5.47 7.18 9.73
C VAL A 107 -4.38 6.49 8.91
N VAL A 108 -3.17 6.45 9.45
CA VAL A 108 -2.01 5.88 8.78
C VAL A 108 -1.72 4.50 9.39
N LEU A 109 -1.93 3.45 8.61
CA LEU A 109 -1.52 2.10 8.98
C LEU A 109 -0.04 1.95 8.63
N LYS A 110 0.81 1.84 9.65
CA LYS A 110 2.27 1.79 9.52
C LYS A 110 2.88 0.82 10.53
N PRO A 111 4.10 0.33 10.28
CA PRO A 111 4.81 -0.51 11.23
C PRO A 111 4.90 0.17 12.62
N GLY A 112 4.51 -0.55 13.66
CA GLY A 112 4.51 -0.03 15.04
C GLY A 112 3.24 0.72 15.46
N SER A 113 2.22 0.80 14.60
CA SER A 113 0.90 1.34 14.92
C SER A 113 -0.17 0.38 14.41
N TYR A 114 -1.17 0.85 13.67
CA TYR A 114 -2.18 0.01 13.03
C TYR A 114 -1.62 -0.68 11.79
N HIS A 115 -2.06 -1.91 11.54
CA HIS A 115 -1.71 -2.66 10.34
C HIS A 115 -2.77 -3.70 10.01
N VAL A 116 -2.83 -4.07 8.74
CA VAL A 116 -3.68 -5.15 8.26
C VAL A 116 -2.86 -6.44 8.32
N MET A 117 -3.37 -7.48 8.98
CA MET A 117 -2.77 -8.81 8.97
C MET A 117 -3.52 -9.71 7.98
N PHE A 118 -2.78 -10.20 7.00
CA PHE A 118 -3.23 -11.24 6.09
C PHE A 118 -2.89 -12.60 6.69
N MET A 119 -3.92 -13.37 7.06
CA MET A 119 -3.80 -14.65 7.73
C MET A 119 -3.98 -15.81 6.74
N GLY A 120 -3.22 -16.88 6.94
CA GLY A 120 -3.34 -18.09 6.11
C GLY A 120 -2.96 -17.81 4.67
N LEU A 121 -1.73 -17.34 4.44
CA LEU A 121 -1.23 -17.06 3.10
C LEU A 121 -1.25 -18.34 2.24
N THR A 122 -1.90 -18.28 1.09
CA THR A 122 -1.98 -19.39 0.13
C THR A 122 -0.75 -19.45 -0.77
N ARG A 123 -0.04 -18.32 -0.88
CA ARG A 123 1.20 -18.17 -1.66
C ARG A 123 2.14 -17.16 -1.00
N PRO A 124 3.46 -17.26 -1.21
CA PRO A 124 4.38 -16.23 -0.77
C PRO A 124 4.19 -14.93 -1.57
N LEU A 125 4.39 -13.80 -0.90
CA LEU A 125 4.43 -12.48 -1.52
C LEU A 125 5.86 -12.14 -1.92
N THR A 126 6.09 -11.85 -3.20
CA THR A 126 7.43 -11.57 -3.75
C THR A 126 7.66 -10.07 -3.90
N GLU A 127 8.83 -9.56 -3.50
CA GLU A 127 9.19 -8.15 -3.69
C GLU A 127 9.03 -7.73 -5.16
N GLY A 128 8.44 -6.55 -5.38
CA GLY A 128 8.20 -5.99 -6.72
C GLY A 128 6.88 -6.45 -7.35
N GLU A 129 6.20 -7.42 -6.75
CA GLU A 129 4.84 -7.78 -7.16
C GLU A 129 3.84 -6.71 -6.71
N THR A 130 2.70 -6.64 -7.39
CA THR A 130 1.52 -5.89 -6.94
C THR A 130 0.39 -6.87 -6.73
N VAL A 131 -0.23 -6.82 -5.55
CA VAL A 131 -1.34 -7.69 -5.18
C VAL A 131 -2.64 -6.92 -5.04
N ASP A 132 -3.73 -7.52 -5.49
CA ASP A 132 -5.07 -6.97 -5.34
C ASP A 132 -5.62 -7.32 -3.94
N VAL A 133 -6.10 -6.30 -3.24
CA VAL A 133 -6.67 -6.40 -1.89
C VAL A 133 -7.95 -5.58 -1.86
N THR A 134 -9.00 -6.12 -1.27
CA THR A 134 -10.24 -5.40 -1.00
C THR A 134 -10.31 -5.11 0.49
N LEU A 135 -10.45 -3.84 0.88
CA LEU A 135 -10.70 -3.46 2.26
C LEU A 135 -12.18 -3.20 2.45
N THR A 136 -12.75 -3.76 3.52
CA THR A 136 -14.17 -3.64 3.83
C THR A 136 -14.35 -2.58 4.91
N PHE A 137 -15.10 -1.55 4.57
CA PHE A 137 -15.51 -0.47 5.45
C PHE A 137 -16.97 -0.64 5.86
N GLU A 138 -17.30 -0.24 7.09
CA GLU A 138 -18.64 -0.36 7.65
C GLU A 138 -19.68 0.47 6.86
N LYS A 139 -19.30 1.68 6.40
CA LYS A 139 -20.21 2.56 5.65
C LYS A 139 -19.87 2.68 4.17
N ALA A 140 -18.59 2.83 3.82
CA ALA A 140 -18.18 2.92 2.42
C ALA A 140 -18.28 1.58 1.68
N GLY A 141 -18.36 0.45 2.39
CA GLY A 141 -18.42 -0.88 1.83
C GLY A 141 -17.05 -1.38 1.35
N ASP A 142 -17.05 -2.23 0.33
CA ASP A 142 -15.84 -2.87 -0.19
C ASP A 142 -15.07 -1.95 -1.15
N VAL A 143 -13.80 -1.69 -0.81
CA VAL A 143 -12.87 -0.86 -1.59
C VAL A 143 -11.72 -1.70 -2.09
N ALA A 144 -11.69 -1.98 -3.39
CA ALA A 144 -10.58 -2.65 -4.03
C ALA A 144 -9.40 -1.69 -4.21
N LEU A 145 -8.21 -2.11 -3.82
CA LEU A 145 -6.96 -1.42 -4.04
C LEU A 145 -5.83 -2.38 -4.42
N LYS A 146 -4.78 -1.81 -5.00
CA LYS A 146 -3.55 -2.54 -5.34
C LYS A 146 -2.47 -2.19 -4.33
N MET A 147 -1.87 -3.21 -3.71
CA MET A 147 -0.77 -3.05 -2.76
C MET A 147 0.54 -3.52 -3.39
N ALA A 148 1.56 -2.65 -3.37
CA ALA A 148 2.90 -3.04 -3.80
C ALA A 148 3.57 -3.91 -2.72
N VAL A 149 4.20 -5.01 -3.12
CA VAL A 149 4.95 -5.89 -2.22
C VAL A 149 6.40 -5.38 -2.12
N ILE A 150 6.82 -5.00 -0.91
CA ILE A 150 8.16 -4.45 -0.65
C ILE A 150 9.01 -5.39 0.22
N ALA A 151 10.33 -5.33 0.08
CA ALA A 151 11.24 -6.17 0.87
C ALA A 151 11.00 -6.03 2.39
N PRO A 152 11.03 -7.14 3.16
CA PRO A 152 11.10 -7.07 4.61
C PRO A 152 12.39 -6.34 5.01
N GLY A 153 12.26 -5.17 5.62
CA GLY A 153 13.40 -4.35 6.06
C GLY A 153 13.63 -3.06 5.26
N LYS A 154 13.07 -2.93 4.06
CA LYS A 154 12.88 -1.60 3.46
C LYS A 154 11.72 -0.95 4.18
N ALA A 155 12.01 -0.18 5.22
CA ALA A 155 11.04 0.77 5.76
C ALA A 155 10.62 1.68 4.59
N HIS A 156 9.35 1.65 4.21
CA HIS A 156 8.81 2.74 3.40
C HIS A 156 8.98 4.00 4.26
N MET A 157 9.91 4.88 3.87
CA MET A 157 10.18 6.14 4.57
C MET A 157 9.00 7.10 4.37
N GLY A 158 7.86 6.77 4.97
CA GLY A 158 6.87 7.74 5.41
C GLY A 158 7.34 8.26 6.78
N ALA A 159 7.64 9.56 6.85
CA ALA A 159 8.22 10.28 7.97
C ALA A 159 7.91 9.69 9.36
N GLY A 160 8.89 8.98 9.91
CA GLY A 160 8.81 8.37 11.23
C GLY A 160 10.21 7.87 11.59
N LYS A 161 10.93 8.68 12.35
CA LYS A 161 12.25 8.42 12.94
C LYS A 161 12.35 6.94 13.38
N PRO A 162 13.38 6.19 12.96
CA PRO A 162 13.52 4.79 13.35
C PRO A 162 13.71 4.72 14.87
N MET A 163 12.73 4.18 15.60
CA MET A 163 12.98 3.71 16.94
C MET A 163 13.76 2.40 16.81
N GLY A 164 14.99 2.42 17.29
CA GLY A 164 15.95 1.34 17.13
C GLY A 164 15.42 0.00 17.60
N MET A 165 15.40 -0.98 16.70
CA MET A 165 15.56 -2.37 17.09
C MET A 165 17.02 -2.54 17.52
N ALA A 166 17.25 -2.62 18.83
CA ALA A 166 18.44 -3.26 19.36
C ALA A 166 18.43 -4.72 18.88
N ALA A 167 19.47 -5.12 18.15
CA ALA A 167 19.73 -6.51 17.85
C ALA A 167 19.90 -7.30 19.17
N PRO A 168 19.37 -8.53 19.29
CA PRO A 168 19.72 -9.36 20.43
C PRO A 168 21.22 -9.69 20.34
N ALA A 169 21.96 -9.33 21.39
CA ALA A 169 23.33 -9.78 21.57
C ALA A 169 23.32 -11.31 21.74
N SER A 170 24.01 -12.02 20.84
CA SER A 170 24.40 -13.40 21.09
C SER A 170 25.37 -13.44 22.28
N ASN A 171 25.05 -14.27 23.26
CA ASN A 171 25.97 -14.67 24.33
C ASN A 171 26.72 -15.94 23.92
#